data_AF-O49532-F1
#
_entry.id   AF-O49532-F1
#
_cell.length_a   1.000
_cell.length_b   1.000
_cell.length_c   1.000
_cell.angle_alpha   90.00
_cell.angle_beta   90.00
_cell.angle_gamma   90.00
#
_symmetry.space_group_name_H-M   'P 1'
#
loop_
_entity.id
_entity.type
_entity.pdbx_description
1 polymer ?
#
loop_
_entity_poly.entity_id
_entity_poly.type
_entity_poly.pdbx_seq_one_letter_code
_entity_poly.pdbx_strand_id
1 'polypeptide(L)'
;MEEADQLCLAAKSGDLKKVQTLIYSGADVTHFDNDGLTPLMHAAKIGNAEIVTALLESGAPWNALSPSNLSAGDFAMEAGHQETFDLLLKTGIQSELILGTIARNQTKNEYSNQEYLQDRVSFSEDKLMDSESKGVMMAWEKPLMEAHAKAICLNGGHILNVGFGMGLVDTAIQRYNPVKHTIIEAHPEVYKRMIESGWGEKENVKIVFGRWQDVLDKLDDNSFDGIFFDTYGEYYEDLREFHQHLPRLLKPDGVYSYFNGFCGSNAFFHVVYCNLVTLEIENLGFSTQLIPLPVKDCLGDEVWEGVKQKYWQLDTYYLPVCQFSD
;
A
#
# COMPACT_ATOMS: atom_id res chain seq x y z
N MET A 1 40.50 -12.27 2.53
CA MET A 1 39.23 -11.54 2.33
C MET A 1 38.53 -12.21 1.19
N GLU A 2 37.32 -12.71 1.44
CA GLU A 2 36.52 -13.43 0.46
C GLU A 2 36.18 -12.52 -0.73
N GLU A 3 35.92 -13.08 -1.91
CA GLU A 3 35.64 -12.29 -3.12
C GLU A 3 34.39 -11.41 -2.93
N ALA A 4 33.41 -11.88 -2.16
CA ALA A 4 32.20 -11.12 -1.83
C ALA A 4 32.49 -9.89 -0.96
N ASP A 5 33.37 -9.99 0.05
CA ASP A 5 33.83 -8.82 0.83
C ASP A 5 34.59 -7.83 -0.06
N GLN A 6 35.40 -8.33 -1.01
CA GLN A 6 36.10 -7.48 -1.96
C GLN A 6 35.15 -6.72 -2.87
N LEU A 7 34.00 -7.32 -3.20
CA LEU A 7 32.95 -6.71 -4.00
C LEU A 7 32.28 -5.57 -3.22
N CYS A 8 31.96 -5.78 -1.94
CA CYS A 8 31.46 -4.70 -1.06
C CYS A 8 32.45 -3.53 -0.98
N LEU A 9 33.75 -3.80 -0.79
CA LEU A 9 34.76 -2.75 -0.76
C LEU A 9 34.90 -2.01 -2.09
N ALA A 10 34.84 -2.72 -3.22
CA ALA A 10 34.92 -2.11 -4.56
C ALA A 10 33.70 -1.22 -4.84
N ALA A 11 32.50 -1.68 -4.47
CA ALA A 11 31.27 -0.89 -4.57
C ALA A 11 31.34 0.36 -3.68
N LYS A 12 31.76 0.21 -2.42
CA LYS A 12 31.94 1.31 -1.44
C LYS A 12 32.97 2.34 -1.89
N SER A 13 34.00 1.94 -2.63
CA SER A 13 35.03 2.86 -3.16
C SER A 13 34.69 3.45 -4.53
N GLY A 14 33.61 3.01 -5.19
CA GLY A 14 33.27 3.45 -6.54
C GLY A 14 34.16 2.87 -7.66
N ASP A 15 34.85 1.74 -7.42
CA ASP A 15 35.74 1.11 -8.41
C ASP A 15 34.95 0.19 -9.35
N LEU A 16 34.26 0.79 -10.32
CA LEU A 16 33.42 0.08 -11.31
C LEU A 16 34.17 -1.07 -11.99
N LYS A 17 35.44 -0.85 -12.36
CA LYS A 17 36.23 -1.88 -13.07
C LYS A 17 36.47 -3.10 -12.17
N LYS A 18 36.78 -2.87 -10.90
CA LYS A 18 36.95 -3.96 -9.93
C LYS A 18 35.62 -4.65 -9.61
N VAL A 19 34.52 -3.90 -9.47
CA VAL A 19 33.17 -4.46 -9.34
C VAL A 19 32.88 -5.42 -10.50
N GLN A 20 33.02 -4.96 -11.74
CA GLN A 20 32.78 -5.77 -12.94
C GLN A 20 33.69 -7.01 -12.99
N THR A 21 34.96 -6.86 -12.60
CA THR A 21 35.91 -7.99 -12.57
C THR A 21 35.47 -9.05 -11.54
N LEU A 22 35.07 -8.63 -10.34
CA LEU A 22 34.65 -9.53 -9.27
C LEU A 22 33.32 -10.23 -9.60
N ILE A 23 32.35 -9.50 -10.15
CA ILE A 23 31.10 -10.08 -10.66
C ILE A 23 31.39 -11.14 -11.73
N TYR A 24 32.24 -10.83 -12.71
CA TYR A 24 32.62 -11.77 -13.76
C TYR A 24 33.34 -13.02 -13.22
N SER A 25 34.07 -12.89 -12.12
CA SER A 25 34.70 -14.00 -11.40
C SER A 25 33.72 -14.83 -10.55
N GLY A 26 32.45 -14.42 -10.43
CA GLY A 26 31.43 -15.14 -9.66
C GLY A 26 31.30 -14.69 -8.20
N ALA A 27 31.77 -13.49 -7.85
CA ALA A 27 31.55 -12.94 -6.52
C ALA A 27 30.05 -12.81 -6.23
N ASP A 28 29.63 -13.19 -5.02
CA ASP A 28 28.24 -13.15 -4.60
C ASP A 28 27.73 -11.71 -4.42
N VAL A 29 26.84 -11.28 -5.32
CA VAL A 29 26.21 -9.95 -5.30
C VAL A 29 25.16 -9.78 -4.19
N THR A 30 24.78 -10.87 -3.51
CA THR A 30 23.79 -10.90 -2.43
C THR A 30 24.41 -10.88 -1.02
N HIS A 31 25.75 -10.94 -0.95
CA HIS A 31 26.51 -10.99 0.30
C HIS A 31 26.27 -9.76 1.19
N PHE A 32 26.27 -9.98 2.49
CA PHE A 32 26.26 -8.92 3.51
C PHE A 32 27.64 -8.86 4.16
N ASP A 33 28.27 -7.69 4.13
CA ASP A 33 29.54 -7.48 4.82
C ASP A 33 29.37 -7.30 6.34
N ASN A 34 30.48 -7.01 7.04
CA ASN A 34 30.48 -6.80 8.48
C ASN A 34 29.70 -5.55 8.94
N ASP A 35 29.40 -4.61 8.04
CA ASP A 35 28.52 -3.46 8.31
C ASP A 35 27.04 -3.85 8.15
N GLY A 36 26.74 -5.08 7.74
CA GLY A 36 25.38 -5.55 7.43
C GLY A 36 24.84 -4.96 6.13
N LEU A 37 25.72 -4.62 5.18
CA LEU A 37 25.34 -4.00 3.91
C LEU A 37 25.75 -4.87 2.72
N THR A 38 24.89 -4.87 1.69
CA THR A 38 25.21 -5.51 0.41
C THR A 38 26.04 -4.59 -0.49
N PRO A 39 26.71 -5.12 -1.54
CA PRO A 39 27.37 -4.29 -2.54
C PRO A 39 26.43 -3.24 -3.14
N LEU A 40 25.15 -3.59 -3.34
CA LEU A 40 24.14 -2.69 -3.89
C LEU A 40 23.83 -1.52 -2.93
N MET A 41 23.74 -1.79 -1.63
CA MET A 41 23.56 -0.74 -0.62
C MET A 41 24.76 0.21 -0.56
N HIS A 42 25.98 -0.31 -0.63
CA HIS A 42 27.18 0.53 -0.69
C HIS A 42 27.21 1.41 -1.94
N ALA A 43 26.91 0.83 -3.11
CA ALA A 43 26.84 1.55 -4.37
C ALA A 43 25.77 2.65 -4.35
N ALA A 44 24.60 2.34 -3.77
CA ALA A 44 23.49 3.28 -3.63
C ALA A 44 23.82 4.44 -2.68
N LYS A 45 24.48 4.14 -1.56
CA LYS A 45 24.91 5.14 -0.57
C LYS A 45 25.93 6.15 -1.12
N ILE A 46 26.74 5.77 -2.11
CA ILE A 46 27.69 6.69 -2.77
C ILE A 46 27.14 7.30 -4.07
N GLY A 47 25.96 6.87 -4.52
CA GLY A 47 25.29 7.39 -5.72
C GLY A 47 25.93 7.00 -7.05
N ASN A 48 26.64 5.87 -7.10
CA ASN A 48 27.28 5.41 -8.34
C ASN A 48 26.30 4.57 -9.17
N ALA A 49 25.57 5.24 -10.06
CA ALA A 49 24.51 4.65 -10.87
C ALA A 49 25.03 3.51 -11.78
N GLU A 50 26.27 3.59 -12.28
CA GLU A 50 26.86 2.55 -13.12
C GLU A 50 27.14 1.27 -12.33
N ILE A 51 27.63 1.37 -11.09
CA ILE A 51 27.82 0.21 -10.21
C ILE A 51 26.47 -0.37 -9.80
N VAL A 52 25.49 0.47 -9.48
CA VAL A 52 24.13 0.02 -9.16
C VAL A 52 23.54 -0.75 -10.34
N THR A 53 23.65 -0.23 -11.56
CA THR A 53 23.22 -0.93 -12.78
C THR A 53 23.92 -2.29 -12.91
N ALA A 54 25.25 -2.33 -12.82
CA ALA A 54 26.00 -3.58 -12.96
C ALA A 54 25.60 -4.64 -11.93
N LEU A 55 25.34 -4.24 -10.68
CA LEU A 55 24.90 -5.14 -9.62
C LEU A 55 23.47 -5.67 -9.86
N LEU A 56 22.53 -4.79 -10.21
CA LEU A 56 21.14 -5.17 -10.51
C LEU A 56 21.06 -6.12 -11.71
N GLU A 57 21.78 -5.83 -12.80
CA GLU A 57 21.87 -6.71 -13.98
C GLU A 57 22.50 -8.07 -13.66
N SER A 58 23.29 -8.14 -12.60
CA SER A 58 23.90 -9.38 -12.10
C SER A 58 23.04 -10.12 -11.07
N GLY A 59 21.80 -9.67 -10.85
CA GLY A 59 20.84 -10.32 -9.95
C GLY A 59 20.90 -9.88 -8.49
N ALA A 60 21.54 -8.74 -8.18
CA ALA A 60 21.49 -8.19 -6.83
C ALA A 60 20.03 -7.83 -6.46
N PRO A 61 19.50 -8.34 -5.33
CA PRO A 61 18.12 -8.07 -4.92
C PRO A 61 17.95 -6.60 -4.54
N TRP A 62 17.13 -5.87 -5.31
CA TRP A 62 16.80 -4.47 -5.05
C TRP A 62 16.09 -4.28 -3.70
N ASN A 63 15.40 -5.32 -3.23
CA ASN A 63 14.59 -5.34 -2.00
C ASN A 63 15.31 -5.98 -0.80
N ALA A 64 16.64 -6.16 -0.85
CA ALA A 64 17.38 -6.56 0.33
C ALA A 64 17.32 -5.47 1.42
N LEU A 65 17.27 -5.88 2.68
CA LEU A 65 17.20 -4.98 3.83
C LEU A 65 18.42 -5.17 4.73
N SER A 66 19.02 -4.05 5.13
CA SER A 66 20.04 -4.01 6.17
C SER A 66 19.44 -4.35 7.55
N PRO A 67 20.26 -4.61 8.58
CA PRO A 67 19.78 -4.78 9.96
C PRO A 67 18.96 -3.61 10.51
N SER A 68 19.11 -2.41 9.92
CA SER A 68 18.32 -1.21 10.26
C SER A 68 17.05 -1.06 9.42
N ASN A 69 16.64 -2.11 8.68
CA ASN A 69 15.46 -2.12 7.81
C ASN A 69 15.52 -1.09 6.65
N LEU A 70 16.73 -0.74 6.21
CA LEU A 70 16.98 0.12 5.06
C LEU A 70 17.38 -0.71 3.84
N SER A 71 16.72 -0.45 2.71
CA SER A 71 17.06 -0.98 1.38
C SER A 71 18.11 -0.12 0.68
N ALA A 72 18.62 -0.58 -0.47
CA ALA A 72 19.48 0.25 -1.31
C ALA A 72 18.80 1.58 -1.73
N GLY A 73 17.49 1.56 -1.98
CA GLY A 73 16.74 2.77 -2.33
C GLY A 73 16.66 3.77 -1.17
N ASP A 74 16.53 3.29 0.07
CA ASP A 74 16.56 4.14 1.26
C ASP A 74 17.94 4.81 1.41
N PHE A 75 19.04 4.07 1.22
CA PHE A 75 20.39 4.65 1.26
C PHE A 75 20.62 5.71 0.16
N ALA A 76 20.12 5.48 -1.06
CA ALA A 76 20.21 6.47 -2.13
C ALA A 76 19.43 7.74 -1.78
N MET A 77 18.23 7.59 -1.21
CA MET A 77 17.38 8.71 -0.77
C MET A 77 18.03 9.51 0.36
N GLU A 78 18.50 8.83 1.42
CA GLU A 78 19.15 9.48 2.59
C GLU A 78 20.42 10.23 2.20
N ALA A 79 21.16 9.73 1.20
CA ALA A 79 22.37 10.37 0.68
C ALA A 79 22.09 11.46 -0.38
N GLY A 80 20.83 11.62 -0.82
CA GLY A 80 20.44 12.62 -1.82
C GLY A 80 20.81 12.27 -3.27
N HIS A 81 20.96 10.99 -3.58
CA HIS A 81 21.38 10.49 -4.90
C HIS A 81 20.17 10.14 -5.79
N GLN A 82 19.49 11.17 -6.30
CA GLN A 82 18.24 11.04 -7.06
C GLN A 82 18.33 10.08 -8.25
N GLU A 83 19.37 10.18 -9.08
CA GLU A 83 19.54 9.31 -10.25
C GLU A 83 19.61 7.82 -9.87
N THR A 84 20.30 7.52 -8.77
CA THR A 84 20.41 6.16 -8.25
C THR A 84 19.09 5.68 -7.63
N PHE A 85 18.40 6.57 -6.91
CA PHE A 85 17.05 6.31 -6.40
C PHE A 85 16.08 5.97 -7.53
N ASP A 86 16.06 6.77 -8.60
CA ASP A 86 15.17 6.57 -9.75
C ASP A 86 15.44 5.24 -10.47
N LEU A 87 16.72 4.86 -10.60
CA LEU A 87 17.11 3.57 -11.17
C LEU A 87 16.62 2.39 -10.32
N LEU A 88 16.77 2.47 -8.99
CA LEU A 88 16.29 1.46 -8.07
C LEU A 88 14.75 1.39 -8.07
N LEU A 89 14.08 2.53 -8.07
CA LEU A 89 12.62 2.63 -8.10
C LEU A 89 12.06 1.97 -9.37
N LYS A 90 12.62 2.32 -10.53
CA LYS A 90 12.27 1.69 -11.82
C LYS A 90 12.45 0.18 -11.78
N THR A 91 13.55 -0.29 -11.18
CA THR A 91 13.85 -1.73 -11.06
C THR A 91 12.86 -2.43 -10.15
N GLY A 92 12.48 -1.82 -9.04
CA GLY A 92 11.46 -2.33 -8.13
C GLY A 92 10.11 -2.47 -8.82
N ILE A 93 9.62 -1.40 -9.46
CA ILE A 93 8.35 -1.40 -10.20
C ILE A 93 8.35 -2.48 -11.28
N GLN A 94 9.41 -2.57 -12.09
CA GLN A 94 9.50 -3.57 -13.15
C GLN A 94 9.49 -5.00 -12.60
N SER A 95 10.19 -5.24 -11.50
CA SER A 95 10.24 -6.54 -10.85
C SER A 95 8.87 -6.97 -10.33
N GLU A 96 8.17 -6.07 -9.62
CA GLU A 96 6.82 -6.35 -9.09
C GLU A 96 5.79 -6.58 -10.21
N LEU A 97 5.86 -5.83 -11.32
CA LEU A 97 5.01 -6.07 -12.51
C LEU A 97 5.22 -7.48 -13.10
N ILE A 98 6.47 -7.93 -13.21
CA ILE A 98 6.81 -9.25 -13.73
C ILE A 98 6.31 -10.33 -12.77
N LEU A 99 6.60 -10.18 -11.47
CA LEU A 99 6.17 -11.13 -10.44
C LEU A 99 4.65 -11.25 -10.36
N GLY A 100 3.93 -10.13 -10.37
CA GLY A 100 2.46 -10.12 -10.41
C GLY A 100 1.92 -10.82 -11.66
N THR A 101 2.52 -10.57 -12.82
CA THR A 101 2.13 -11.25 -14.08
C THR A 101 2.35 -12.78 -14.00
N ILE A 102 3.46 -13.23 -13.41
CA ILE A 102 3.74 -14.66 -13.23
C ILE A 102 2.76 -15.28 -12.24
N ALA A 103 2.54 -14.65 -11.09
CA ALA A 103 1.64 -15.13 -10.05
C ALA A 103 0.21 -15.32 -10.56
N ARG A 104 -0.32 -14.35 -11.32
CA ARG A 104 -1.66 -14.43 -11.93
C ARG A 104 -1.85 -15.59 -12.90
N ASN A 105 -0.78 -16.03 -13.57
CA ASN A 105 -0.82 -17.20 -14.45
C ASN A 105 -0.83 -18.54 -13.68
N GLN A 106 -0.44 -18.53 -12.40
CA GLN A 106 -0.31 -19.72 -11.56
C GLN A 106 -1.49 -19.89 -10.59
N THR A 107 -2.13 -18.81 -10.17
CA THR A 107 -3.22 -18.83 -9.19
C THR A 107 -4.49 -19.51 -9.73
N LYS A 108 -5.04 -20.43 -8.93
CA LYS A 108 -6.42 -20.92 -9.02
C LYS A 108 -7.22 -20.23 -7.91
N ASN A 109 -8.38 -19.66 -8.25
CA ASN A 109 -9.27 -18.89 -7.38
C ASN A 109 -9.47 -19.51 -5.98
N GLU A 110 -8.67 -19.08 -5.01
CA GLU A 110 -9.00 -19.12 -3.59
C GLU A 110 -9.20 -17.68 -3.14
N TYR A 111 -10.23 -17.45 -2.32
CA TYR A 111 -10.57 -16.11 -1.86
C TYR A 111 -9.73 -15.75 -0.63
N SER A 112 -8.92 -14.70 -0.75
CA SER A 112 -7.95 -14.27 0.28
C SER A 112 -8.57 -14.01 1.66
N ASN A 113 -9.77 -13.43 1.69
CA ASN A 113 -10.43 -13.00 2.92
C ASN A 113 -11.22 -14.09 3.66
N GLN A 114 -11.30 -15.33 3.17
CA GLN A 114 -12.16 -16.37 3.78
C GLN A 114 -11.81 -16.68 5.23
N GLU A 115 -10.52 -16.66 5.57
CA GLU A 115 -10.05 -16.89 6.93
C GLU A 115 -10.50 -15.75 7.84
N TYR A 116 -10.29 -14.50 7.41
CA TYR A 116 -10.71 -13.32 8.16
C TYR A 116 -12.24 -13.28 8.39
N LEU A 117 -13.04 -13.55 7.37
CA LEU A 117 -14.50 -13.49 7.46
C LEU A 117 -15.11 -14.56 8.40
N GLN A 118 -14.33 -15.58 8.75
CA GLN A 118 -14.69 -16.62 9.71
C GLN A 118 -14.04 -16.39 11.09
N ASP A 119 -13.09 -15.47 11.17
CA ASP A 119 -12.40 -15.16 12.40
C ASP A 119 -13.29 -14.33 13.34
N ARG A 120 -12.94 -14.33 14.63
CA ARG A 120 -13.55 -13.41 15.58
C ARG A 120 -12.81 -12.09 15.56
N VAL A 121 -13.57 -11.02 15.77
CA VAL A 121 -13.00 -9.70 15.99
C VAL A 121 -13.35 -9.18 17.38
N SER A 122 -12.50 -8.31 17.90
CA SER A 122 -12.71 -7.64 19.17
C SER A 122 -12.65 -6.13 18.98
N PHE A 123 -13.59 -5.43 19.62
CA PHE A 123 -13.67 -3.97 19.60
C PHE A 123 -13.26 -3.42 20.95
N SER A 124 -12.34 -2.46 20.96
CA SER A 124 -12.13 -1.51 22.05
C SER A 124 -12.60 -0.11 21.62
N GLU A 125 -12.36 0.90 22.45
CA GLU A 125 -12.64 2.30 22.10
C GLU A 125 -11.80 2.76 20.89
N ASP A 126 -10.56 2.28 20.81
CA ASP A 126 -9.52 2.75 19.90
C ASP A 126 -9.12 1.74 18.82
N LYS A 127 -9.55 0.48 18.90
CA LYS A 127 -9.06 -0.61 18.03
C LYS A 127 -10.17 -1.58 17.66
N LEU A 128 -10.10 -2.07 16.43
CA LEU A 128 -10.68 -3.33 15.97
C LEU A 128 -9.53 -4.30 15.72
N MET A 129 -9.57 -5.48 16.35
CA MET A 129 -8.50 -6.48 16.23
C MET A 129 -9.06 -7.85 15.84
N ASP A 130 -8.26 -8.62 15.12
CA ASP A 130 -8.53 -10.04 14.84
C ASP A 130 -8.17 -10.93 16.04
N SER A 131 -8.41 -12.24 15.93
CA SER A 131 -8.13 -13.18 17.02
C SER A 131 -6.64 -13.36 17.33
N GLU A 132 -5.75 -12.98 16.40
CA GLU A 132 -4.30 -12.97 16.59
C GLU A 132 -3.78 -11.66 17.19
N SER A 133 -4.66 -10.72 17.56
CA SER A 133 -4.30 -9.39 18.04
C SER A 133 -3.56 -8.53 17.00
N LYS A 134 -3.82 -8.76 15.70
CA LYS A 134 -3.43 -7.80 14.65
C LYS A 134 -4.50 -6.71 14.56
N GLY A 135 -4.06 -5.47 14.34
CA GLY A 135 -4.97 -4.36 14.10
C GLY A 135 -5.66 -4.52 12.75
N VAL A 136 -6.98 -4.60 12.77
CA VAL A 136 -7.84 -4.57 11.57
C VAL A 136 -8.13 -3.12 11.19
N MET A 137 -8.43 -2.28 12.18
CA MET A 137 -8.66 -0.84 12.03
C MET A 137 -8.30 -0.18 13.36
N MET A 138 -7.62 0.98 13.34
CA MET A 138 -7.25 1.68 14.57
C MET A 138 -7.55 3.18 14.52
N ALA A 139 -7.85 3.76 15.68
CA ALA A 139 -8.26 5.16 15.82
C ALA A 139 -7.20 6.18 15.37
N TRP A 140 -5.91 5.81 15.33
CA TRP A 140 -4.85 6.69 14.84
C TRP A 140 -5.03 7.07 13.36
N GLU A 141 -5.74 6.23 12.59
CA GLU A 141 -6.02 6.46 11.16
C GLU A 141 -7.10 7.53 10.94
N LYS A 142 -7.76 8.02 12.00
CA LYS A 142 -8.85 9.00 11.89
C LYS A 142 -8.50 10.22 11.01
N PRO A 143 -7.32 10.86 11.12
CA PRO A 143 -6.96 11.97 10.22
C PRO A 143 -6.84 11.55 8.75
N LEU A 144 -6.39 10.31 8.48
CA LEU A 144 -6.34 9.75 7.13
C LEU A 144 -7.76 9.54 6.60
N MET A 145 -8.64 8.94 7.39
CA MET A 145 -10.03 8.71 7.04
C MET A 145 -10.79 10.02 6.78
N GLU A 146 -10.51 11.07 7.54
CA GLU A 146 -11.07 12.41 7.31
C GLU A 146 -10.54 13.05 6.01
N ALA A 147 -9.27 12.80 5.65
CA ALA A 147 -8.69 13.25 4.39
C ALA A 147 -9.25 12.49 3.17
N HIS A 148 -9.41 11.17 3.27
CA HIS A 148 -10.08 10.34 2.26
C HIS A 148 -11.53 10.78 2.04
N ALA A 149 -12.29 10.92 3.13
CA ALA A 149 -13.68 11.39 3.06
C ALA A 149 -13.78 12.77 2.40
N LYS A 150 -12.87 13.69 2.71
CA LYS A 150 -12.81 15.01 2.07
C LYS A 150 -12.60 14.91 0.56
N ALA A 151 -11.69 14.04 0.12
CA ALA A 151 -11.38 13.87 -1.30
C ALA A 151 -12.58 13.30 -2.06
N ILE A 152 -13.13 12.17 -1.60
CA ILE A 152 -14.21 11.48 -2.30
C ILE A 152 -15.55 12.22 -2.26
N CYS A 153 -15.79 13.04 -1.22
CA CYS A 153 -17.03 13.81 -1.07
C CYS A 153 -16.99 15.15 -1.81
N LEU A 154 -15.98 15.44 -2.62
CA LEU A 154 -15.81 16.72 -3.33
C LEU A 154 -17.09 17.17 -4.06
N ASN A 155 -17.78 16.23 -4.71
CA ASN A 155 -19.00 16.49 -5.49
C ASN A 155 -20.29 16.17 -4.72
N GLY A 156 -20.20 15.71 -3.47
CA GLY A 156 -21.35 15.20 -2.71
C GLY A 156 -21.98 13.98 -3.38
N GLY A 157 -23.30 14.03 -3.64
CA GLY A 157 -23.97 12.99 -4.41
C GLY A 157 -24.01 11.61 -3.73
N HIS A 158 -23.68 10.57 -4.47
CA HIS A 158 -23.71 9.16 -4.03
C HIS A 158 -22.29 8.65 -3.77
N ILE A 159 -21.98 8.38 -2.50
CA ILE A 159 -20.66 7.90 -2.06
C ILE A 159 -20.73 6.39 -1.79
N LEU A 160 -19.72 5.63 -2.25
CA LEU A 160 -19.48 4.24 -1.90
C LEU A 160 -18.32 4.16 -0.91
N ASN A 161 -18.50 3.37 0.15
CA ASN A 161 -17.42 2.85 0.96
C ASN A 161 -17.41 1.31 0.88
N VAL A 162 -16.23 0.73 0.64
CA VAL A 162 -16.00 -0.72 0.63
C VAL A 162 -15.10 -1.09 1.80
N GLY A 163 -15.72 -1.66 2.84
CA GLY A 163 -15.11 -1.93 4.14
C GLY A 163 -15.48 -0.88 5.19
N PHE A 164 -16.00 -1.31 6.33
CA PHE A 164 -16.50 -0.40 7.37
C PHE A 164 -15.53 -0.26 8.55
N GLY A 165 -14.93 -1.37 8.99
CA GLY A 165 -14.04 -1.39 10.16
C GLY A 165 -14.71 -0.81 11.42
N MET A 166 -14.22 0.34 11.88
CA MET A 166 -14.78 1.07 13.02
C MET A 166 -15.76 2.21 12.62
N GLY A 167 -16.05 2.38 11.33
CA GLY A 167 -16.91 3.44 10.80
C GLY A 167 -16.29 4.84 10.84
N LEU A 168 -14.95 4.94 10.90
CA LEU A 168 -14.23 6.22 10.97
C LEU A 168 -14.43 7.04 9.69
N VAL A 169 -14.20 6.42 8.53
CA VAL A 169 -14.40 7.06 7.23
C VAL A 169 -15.87 7.38 6.99
N ASP A 170 -16.78 6.46 7.33
CA ASP A 170 -18.21 6.68 7.18
C ASP A 170 -18.71 7.86 8.02
N THR A 171 -18.23 7.97 9.26
CA THR A 171 -18.53 9.11 10.12
C THR A 171 -18.03 10.42 9.52
N ALA A 172 -16.84 10.41 8.91
CA ALA A 172 -16.30 11.57 8.22
C ALA A 172 -17.09 11.91 6.95
N ILE A 173 -17.45 10.92 6.13
CA ILE A 173 -18.29 11.06 4.93
C ILE A 173 -19.62 11.72 5.29
N GLN A 174 -20.29 11.26 6.35
CA GLN A 174 -21.57 11.81 6.77
C GLN A 174 -21.52 13.31 7.13
N ARG A 175 -20.36 13.85 7.54
CA ARG A 175 -20.20 15.30 7.80
C ARG A 175 -20.32 16.15 6.53
N TYR A 176 -20.10 15.55 5.35
CA TYR A 176 -20.27 16.21 4.05
C TYR A 176 -21.70 16.12 3.51
N ASN A 177 -22.63 15.46 4.22
CA ASN A 177 -24.04 15.31 3.84
C ASN A 177 -24.24 14.77 2.41
N PRO A 178 -23.67 13.59 2.06
CA PRO A 178 -23.94 12.99 0.77
C PRO A 178 -25.43 12.67 0.63
N VAL A 179 -25.95 12.80 -0.60
CA VAL A 179 -27.35 12.47 -0.94
C VAL A 179 -27.63 11.01 -0.66
N LYS A 180 -26.66 10.14 -0.94
CA LYS A 180 -26.72 8.70 -0.66
C LYS A 180 -25.35 8.19 -0.29
N HIS A 181 -25.28 7.28 0.68
CA HIS A 181 -24.06 6.68 1.16
C HIS A 181 -24.24 5.17 1.19
N THR A 182 -23.51 4.43 0.34
CA THR A 182 -23.57 2.97 0.30
C THR A 182 -22.34 2.40 0.97
N ILE A 183 -22.53 1.45 1.89
CA ILE A 183 -21.45 0.83 2.65
C ILE A 183 -21.51 -0.68 2.37
N ILE A 184 -20.43 -1.26 1.86
CA ILE A 184 -20.26 -2.71 1.73
C ILE A 184 -19.45 -3.19 2.94
N GLU A 185 -19.97 -4.19 3.66
CA GLU A 185 -19.26 -4.82 4.77
C GLU A 185 -19.46 -6.34 4.71
N ALA A 186 -18.36 -7.08 4.79
CA ALA A 186 -18.35 -8.52 4.57
C ALA A 186 -18.30 -9.30 5.90
N HIS A 187 -17.65 -8.76 6.93
CA HIS A 187 -17.41 -9.43 8.19
C HIS A 187 -18.69 -9.43 9.06
N PRO A 188 -19.25 -10.60 9.43
CA PRO A 188 -20.53 -10.68 10.14
C PRO A 188 -20.59 -9.90 11.45
N GLU A 189 -19.51 -9.92 12.25
CA GLU A 189 -19.47 -9.22 13.55
C GLU A 189 -19.32 -7.70 13.38
N VAL A 190 -18.61 -7.24 12.35
CA VAL A 190 -18.47 -5.81 12.02
C VAL A 190 -19.80 -5.28 11.49
N TYR A 191 -20.44 -6.02 10.58
CA TYR A 191 -21.80 -5.72 10.12
C TYR A 191 -22.80 -5.65 11.28
N LYS A 192 -22.78 -6.63 12.19
CA LYS A 192 -23.65 -6.62 13.37
C LYS A 192 -23.43 -5.36 14.22
N ARG A 193 -22.17 -5.01 14.51
CA ARG A 193 -21.82 -3.80 15.26
C ARG A 193 -22.26 -2.52 14.55
N MET A 194 -22.14 -2.46 13.22
CA MET A 194 -22.62 -1.34 12.41
C MET A 194 -24.14 -1.15 12.58
N ILE A 195 -24.93 -2.22 12.48
CA ILE A 195 -26.38 -2.17 12.71
C ILE A 195 -26.70 -1.74 14.15
N GLU A 196 -26.06 -2.34 15.16
CA GLU A 196 -26.27 -1.97 16.57
C GLU A 196 -25.88 -0.52 16.89
N SER A 197 -25.04 0.11 16.06
CA SER A 197 -24.62 1.51 16.19
C SER A 197 -25.58 2.51 15.55
N GLY A 198 -26.67 2.07 14.93
CA GLY A 198 -27.65 2.98 14.34
C GLY A 198 -27.38 3.34 12.87
N TRP A 199 -26.47 2.64 12.17
CA TRP A 199 -26.15 2.96 10.77
C TRP A 199 -27.25 2.55 9.80
N GLY A 200 -28.01 1.50 10.10
CA GLY A 200 -29.11 1.03 9.26
C GLY A 200 -30.34 1.94 9.29
N GLU A 201 -30.44 2.80 10.30
CA GLU A 201 -31.54 3.72 10.55
C GLU A 201 -31.33 5.09 9.89
N LYS A 202 -30.13 5.38 9.37
CA LYS A 202 -29.84 6.64 8.68
C LYS A 202 -30.50 6.65 7.30
N GLU A 203 -31.34 7.65 7.03
CA GLU A 203 -32.17 7.72 5.81
C GLU A 203 -31.36 7.72 4.50
N ASN A 204 -30.15 8.31 4.50
CA ASN A 204 -29.28 8.36 3.33
C ASN A 204 -28.32 7.16 3.23
N VAL A 205 -28.30 6.23 4.20
CA VAL A 205 -27.36 5.11 4.23
C VAL A 205 -28.01 3.84 3.68
N LYS A 206 -27.31 3.17 2.75
CA LYS A 206 -27.64 1.83 2.27
C LYS A 206 -26.52 0.88 2.62
N ILE A 207 -26.79 -0.08 3.50
CA ILE A 207 -25.83 -1.13 3.84
C ILE A 207 -26.01 -2.32 2.90
N VAL A 208 -24.91 -2.84 2.38
CA VAL A 208 -24.86 -4.06 1.56
C VAL A 208 -23.96 -5.05 2.28
N PHE A 209 -24.57 -6.07 2.89
CA PHE A 209 -23.83 -7.14 3.54
C PHE A 209 -23.29 -8.15 2.53
N GLY A 210 -22.01 -8.48 2.65
CA GLY A 210 -21.33 -9.48 1.82
C GLY A 210 -20.01 -8.94 1.28
N ARG A 211 -19.26 -9.83 0.64
CA ARG A 211 -18.00 -9.49 -0.01
C ARG A 211 -18.26 -8.62 -1.22
N TRP A 212 -17.40 -7.63 -1.47
CA TRP A 212 -17.57 -6.75 -2.62
C TRP A 212 -17.60 -7.55 -3.94
N GLN A 213 -16.77 -8.59 -4.04
CA GLN A 213 -16.71 -9.53 -5.17
C GLN A 213 -18.10 -10.12 -5.51
N ASP A 214 -18.98 -10.34 -4.52
CA ASP A 214 -20.30 -10.96 -4.71
C ASP A 214 -21.45 -9.97 -4.90
N VAL A 215 -21.19 -8.67 -4.69
CA VAL A 215 -22.25 -7.64 -4.64
C VAL A 215 -22.02 -6.47 -5.59
N LEU A 216 -20.81 -6.26 -6.11
CA LEU A 216 -20.54 -5.17 -7.05
C LEU A 216 -21.42 -5.23 -8.30
N ASP A 217 -21.70 -6.43 -8.83
CA ASP A 217 -22.57 -6.61 -10.01
C ASP A 217 -24.03 -6.18 -9.78
N LYS A 218 -24.43 -6.00 -8.52
CA LYS A 218 -25.77 -5.53 -8.13
C LYS A 218 -25.83 -4.00 -8.00
N LEU A 219 -24.70 -3.31 -8.15
CA LEU A 219 -24.61 -1.85 -8.12
C LEU A 219 -24.73 -1.30 -9.53
N ASP A 220 -25.46 -0.19 -9.65
CA ASP A 220 -25.70 0.49 -10.92
C ASP A 220 -24.40 1.05 -11.49
N ASP A 221 -24.26 1.00 -12.81
CA ASP A 221 -23.15 1.63 -13.53
C ASP A 221 -23.20 3.16 -13.38
N ASN A 222 -22.03 3.81 -13.39
CA ASN A 222 -21.87 5.26 -13.42
C ASN A 222 -22.65 5.98 -12.30
N SER A 223 -22.66 5.38 -11.10
CA SER A 223 -23.58 5.78 -10.04
C SER A 223 -22.92 6.55 -8.91
N PHE A 224 -21.60 6.41 -8.73
CA PHE A 224 -20.90 6.98 -7.58
C PHE A 224 -20.11 8.24 -7.93
N ASP A 225 -20.37 9.32 -7.18
CA ASP A 225 -19.62 10.57 -7.22
C ASP A 225 -18.31 10.46 -6.42
N GLY A 226 -18.23 9.50 -5.50
CA GLY A 226 -17.01 9.18 -4.78
C GLY A 226 -16.98 7.73 -4.32
N ILE A 227 -15.79 7.13 -4.32
CA ILE A 227 -15.57 5.75 -3.86
C ILE A 227 -14.36 5.72 -2.93
N PHE A 228 -14.51 5.10 -1.77
CA PHE A 228 -13.40 4.70 -0.90
C PHE A 228 -13.32 3.18 -0.78
N PHE A 229 -12.10 2.65 -0.82
CA PHE A 229 -11.82 1.23 -0.67
C PHE A 229 -10.80 0.99 0.46
N ASP A 230 -11.20 0.22 1.47
CA ASP A 230 -10.37 -0.13 2.62
C ASP A 230 -10.88 -1.43 3.26
N THR A 231 -10.32 -2.56 2.80
CA THR A 231 -10.70 -3.90 3.26
C THR A 231 -9.56 -4.57 4.03
N TYR A 232 -9.90 -5.46 4.96
CA TYR A 232 -8.93 -6.25 5.71
C TYR A 232 -8.95 -7.72 5.30
N GLY A 233 -7.79 -8.38 5.39
CA GLY A 233 -7.60 -9.77 4.95
C GLY A 233 -7.56 -9.93 3.42
N GLU A 234 -7.43 -8.81 2.71
CA GLU A 234 -7.28 -8.75 1.26
C GLU A 234 -5.89 -8.19 0.92
N TYR A 235 -5.36 -8.60 -0.23
CA TYR A 235 -3.99 -8.29 -0.65
C TYR A 235 -3.97 -7.42 -1.91
N TYR A 236 -2.77 -7.15 -2.41
CA TYR A 236 -2.55 -6.34 -3.60
C TYR A 236 -3.44 -6.72 -4.80
N GLU A 237 -3.59 -8.02 -5.08
CA GLU A 237 -4.39 -8.50 -6.21
C GLU A 237 -5.90 -8.24 -6.04
N ASP A 238 -6.42 -8.23 -4.82
CA ASP A 238 -7.81 -7.89 -4.53
C ASP A 238 -8.08 -6.40 -4.81
N LEU A 239 -7.18 -5.51 -4.35
CA LEU A 239 -7.28 -4.07 -4.66
C LEU A 239 -7.20 -3.85 -6.18
N ARG A 240 -6.27 -4.54 -6.85
CA ARG A 240 -6.11 -4.46 -8.30
C ARG A 240 -7.35 -4.95 -9.06
N GLU A 241 -7.96 -6.03 -8.60
CA GLU A 241 -9.24 -6.53 -9.14
C GLU A 241 -10.33 -5.49 -8.94
N PHE A 242 -10.46 -4.91 -7.74
CA PHE A 242 -11.41 -3.83 -7.48
C PHE A 242 -11.21 -2.65 -8.45
N HIS A 243 -9.97 -2.26 -8.72
CA HIS A 243 -9.67 -1.19 -9.68
C HIS A 243 -10.26 -1.46 -11.07
N GLN A 244 -10.35 -2.72 -11.52
CA GLN A 244 -10.96 -3.06 -12.82
C GLN A 244 -12.45 -2.67 -12.91
N HIS A 245 -13.12 -2.50 -11.76
CA HIS A 245 -14.51 -2.07 -11.70
C HIS A 245 -14.70 -0.55 -11.66
N LEU A 246 -13.64 0.23 -11.43
CA LEU A 246 -13.73 1.71 -11.35
C LEU A 246 -14.33 2.35 -12.60
N PRO A 247 -13.92 2.00 -13.85
CA PRO A 247 -14.53 2.58 -15.05
C PRO A 247 -16.04 2.36 -15.15
N ARG A 248 -16.56 1.29 -14.53
CA ARG A 248 -17.98 0.96 -14.51
C ARG A 248 -18.72 1.69 -13.40
N LEU A 249 -18.14 1.78 -12.21
CA LEU A 249 -18.81 2.24 -11.00
C LEU A 249 -18.74 3.77 -10.81
N LEU A 250 -17.57 4.37 -11.04
CA LEU A 250 -17.30 5.77 -10.78
C LEU A 250 -17.84 6.66 -11.90
N LYS A 251 -18.40 7.81 -11.54
CA LYS A 251 -18.78 8.83 -12.52
C LYS A 251 -17.57 9.49 -13.19
N PRO A 252 -17.70 10.00 -14.42
CA PRO A 252 -16.63 10.73 -15.11
C PRO A 252 -15.99 11.86 -14.28
N ASP A 253 -16.78 12.57 -13.48
CA ASP A 253 -16.31 13.63 -12.58
C ASP A 253 -16.07 13.14 -11.14
N GLY A 254 -16.29 11.86 -10.87
CA GLY A 254 -16.17 11.27 -9.55
C GLY A 254 -14.73 11.13 -9.07
N VAL A 255 -14.58 10.95 -7.75
CA VAL A 255 -13.27 10.84 -7.09
C VAL A 255 -13.13 9.48 -6.40
N TYR A 256 -12.09 8.74 -6.75
CA TYR A 256 -11.72 7.49 -6.09
C TYR A 256 -10.54 7.69 -5.14
N SER A 257 -10.56 6.99 -4.02
CA SER A 257 -9.46 6.93 -3.07
C SER A 257 -9.45 5.57 -2.37
N TYR A 258 -8.33 5.17 -1.80
CA TYR A 258 -8.19 3.89 -1.10
C TYR A 258 -7.18 3.99 0.03
N PHE A 259 -7.28 3.11 1.02
CA PHE A 259 -6.26 3.02 2.06
C PHE A 259 -4.94 2.51 1.47
N ASN A 260 -3.95 3.39 1.40
CA ASN A 260 -2.63 3.14 0.84
C ASN A 260 -1.68 2.55 1.90
N GLY A 261 -2.07 1.38 2.44
CA GLY A 261 -1.35 0.69 3.52
C GLY A 261 -0.11 -0.10 3.11
N PHE A 262 0.32 -0.04 1.85
CA PHE A 262 1.39 -0.90 1.33
C PHE A 262 2.73 -0.63 2.01
N CYS A 263 3.41 -1.71 2.43
CA CYS A 263 4.78 -1.66 2.93
C CYS A 263 5.00 -0.60 4.03
N GLY A 264 4.03 -0.41 4.93
CA GLY A 264 4.07 0.62 5.99
C GLY A 264 5.26 0.53 6.96
N SER A 265 6.18 -0.41 6.81
CA SER A 265 7.42 -0.52 7.57
C SER A 265 8.68 -0.11 6.81
N ASN A 266 8.65 0.09 5.48
CA ASN A 266 9.81 0.51 4.69
C ASN A 266 9.42 1.59 3.65
N ALA A 267 10.08 2.74 3.72
CA ALA A 267 9.71 3.92 2.94
C ALA A 267 9.93 3.71 1.44
N PHE A 268 11.07 3.15 1.04
CA PHE A 268 11.34 2.88 -0.37
C PHE A 268 10.34 1.89 -0.99
N PHE A 269 10.02 0.80 -0.30
CA PHE A 269 9.04 -0.18 -0.79
C PHE A 269 7.64 0.42 -0.91
N HIS A 270 7.24 1.27 0.04
CA HIS A 270 6.00 2.02 -0.05
C HIS A 270 5.95 2.90 -1.31
N VAL A 271 7.04 3.60 -1.65
CA VAL A 271 7.14 4.39 -2.89
C VAL A 271 7.08 3.52 -4.14
N VAL A 272 7.71 2.34 -4.14
CA VAL A 272 7.60 1.37 -5.25
C VAL A 272 6.14 1.00 -5.47
N TYR A 273 5.41 0.63 -4.42
CA TYR A 273 4.00 0.24 -4.53
C TYR A 273 3.09 1.42 -4.89
N CYS A 274 3.35 2.63 -4.40
CA CYS A 274 2.62 3.83 -4.80
C CYS A 274 2.69 4.06 -6.32
N ASN A 275 3.89 3.94 -6.90
CA ASN A 275 4.10 4.11 -8.33
C ASN A 275 3.52 2.94 -9.13
N LEU A 276 3.68 1.71 -8.64
CA LEU A 276 3.12 0.52 -9.27
C LEU A 276 1.59 0.62 -9.41
N VAL A 277 0.90 0.94 -8.31
CA VAL A 277 -0.57 1.08 -8.31
C VAL A 277 -1.00 2.24 -9.19
N THR A 278 -0.27 3.37 -9.14
CA THR A 278 -0.54 4.53 -10.01
C THR A 278 -0.47 4.13 -11.49
N LEU A 279 0.58 3.43 -11.91
CA LEU A 279 0.71 2.95 -13.30
C LEU A 279 -0.40 1.98 -13.70
N GLU A 280 -0.83 1.08 -12.81
CA GLU A 280 -1.92 0.16 -13.11
C GLU A 280 -3.28 0.87 -13.20
N ILE A 281 -3.55 1.86 -12.35
CA ILE A 281 -4.75 2.71 -12.40
C ILE A 281 -4.74 3.62 -13.66
N GLU A 282 -3.57 4.13 -14.06
CA GLU A 282 -3.40 4.90 -15.29
C GLU A 282 -3.78 4.10 -16.54
N ASN A 283 -3.44 2.82 -16.59
CA ASN A 283 -3.86 1.93 -17.67
C ASN A 283 -5.38 1.73 -17.75
N LEU A 284 -6.13 2.10 -16.72
CA LEU A 284 -7.59 2.09 -16.68
C LEU A 284 -8.22 3.45 -17.06
N GLY A 285 -7.40 4.44 -17.41
CA GLY A 285 -7.87 5.78 -17.82
C GLY A 285 -8.05 6.77 -16.67
N PHE A 286 -7.32 6.58 -15.56
CA PHE A 286 -7.36 7.47 -14.40
C PHE A 286 -6.02 8.16 -14.18
N SER A 287 -6.03 9.33 -13.55
CA SER A 287 -4.84 9.99 -13.04
C SER A 287 -4.85 9.91 -11.51
N THR A 288 -3.67 9.76 -10.90
CA THR A 288 -3.52 9.66 -9.45
C THR A 288 -2.64 10.78 -8.92
N GLN A 289 -3.17 11.54 -7.96
CA GLN A 289 -2.38 12.45 -7.14
C GLN A 289 -2.07 11.80 -5.80
N LEU A 290 -0.78 11.78 -5.42
CA LEU A 290 -0.33 11.31 -4.10
C LEU A 290 -0.05 12.52 -3.21
N ILE A 291 -0.93 12.78 -2.24
CA ILE A 291 -0.83 13.94 -1.34
C ILE A 291 -0.12 13.50 -0.04
N PRO A 292 1.05 14.07 0.30
CA PRO A 292 1.77 13.69 1.52
C PRO A 292 1.06 14.22 2.77
N LEU A 293 0.80 13.32 3.71
CA LEU A 293 0.19 13.59 5.02
C LEU A 293 1.16 13.14 6.13
N PRO A 294 1.72 14.06 6.93
CA PRO A 294 2.49 13.70 8.10
C PRO A 294 1.62 12.95 9.12
N VAL A 295 2.06 11.77 9.53
CA VAL A 295 1.36 10.91 10.51
C VAL A 295 2.20 10.56 11.71
N LYS A 296 3.47 10.98 11.75
CA LYS A 296 4.41 10.72 12.85
C LYS A 296 3.80 10.96 14.24
N ASP A 297 3.10 12.08 14.41
CA ASP A 297 2.50 12.48 15.69
C ASP A 297 1.29 11.62 16.09
N CYS A 298 0.78 10.78 15.19
CA CYS A 298 -0.31 9.85 15.43
C CYS A 298 0.18 8.44 15.80
N LEU A 299 1.49 8.17 15.79
CA LEU A 299 2.06 6.82 15.88
C LEU A 299 2.82 6.55 17.19
N GLY A 300 2.42 7.22 18.29
CA GLY A 300 2.99 7.02 19.62
C GLY A 300 2.97 5.55 20.07
N ASP A 301 3.85 5.15 20.99
CA ASP A 301 3.96 3.75 21.40
C ASP A 301 2.68 3.21 22.05
N GLU A 302 1.91 4.06 22.73
CA GLU A 302 0.62 3.75 23.33
C GLU A 302 -0.42 3.26 22.31
N VAL A 303 -0.34 3.74 21.06
CA VAL A 303 -1.22 3.33 19.97
C VAL A 303 -1.08 1.82 19.73
N TRP A 304 0.13 1.29 19.87
CA TRP A 304 0.47 -0.09 19.54
C TRP A 304 0.37 -1.06 20.72
N GLU A 305 -0.01 -0.59 21.92
CA GLU A 305 -0.19 -1.47 23.07
C GLU A 305 -1.22 -2.57 22.79
N GLY A 306 -0.86 -3.82 23.04
CA GLY A 306 -1.70 -4.99 22.77
C GLY A 306 -1.78 -5.40 21.30
N VAL A 307 -1.18 -4.64 20.38
CA VAL A 307 -1.15 -4.97 18.95
C VAL A 307 0.09 -5.82 18.65
N LYS A 308 -0.11 -7.01 18.08
CA LYS A 308 0.94 -8.00 17.79
C LYS A 308 2.05 -7.44 16.89
N GLN A 309 1.71 -6.60 15.93
CA GLN A 309 2.64 -5.99 14.98
C GLN A 309 2.18 -4.60 14.57
N LYS A 310 3.12 -3.63 14.55
CA LYS A 310 2.89 -2.32 13.93
C LYS A 310 2.78 -2.49 12.41
N TYR A 311 1.60 -2.27 11.84
CA TYR A 311 1.41 -2.31 10.38
C TYR A 311 1.81 -1.01 9.68
N TRP A 312 1.97 0.08 10.44
CA TRP A 312 2.44 1.36 9.92
C TRP A 312 3.49 1.98 10.85
N GLN A 313 4.60 2.42 10.26
CA GLN A 313 5.78 2.95 10.93
C GLN A 313 6.45 4.10 10.13
N LEU A 314 5.86 4.52 9.00
CA LEU A 314 6.38 5.62 8.20
C LEU A 314 5.88 6.96 8.73
N ASP A 315 6.74 7.98 8.72
CA ASP A 315 6.42 9.33 9.19
C ASP A 315 5.38 10.05 8.30
N THR A 316 5.25 9.65 7.03
CA THR A 316 4.37 10.25 6.02
C THR A 316 3.55 9.18 5.32
N TYR A 317 2.25 9.42 5.23
CA TYR A 317 1.30 8.67 4.42
C TYR A 317 1.02 9.41 3.11
N TYR A 318 1.02 8.71 1.98
CA TYR A 318 0.65 9.32 0.69
C TYR A 318 -0.81 9.00 0.38
N LEU A 319 -1.69 10.01 0.50
CA LEU A 319 -3.11 9.92 0.20
C LEU A 319 -3.34 9.85 -1.32
N PRO A 320 -3.81 8.71 -1.87
CA PRO A 320 -4.14 8.60 -3.28
C PRO A 320 -5.49 9.26 -3.59
N VAL A 321 -5.50 10.22 -4.52
CA VAL A 321 -6.73 10.81 -5.06
C VAL A 321 -6.74 10.55 -6.55
N CYS A 322 -7.69 9.72 -7.00
CA CYS A 322 -7.77 9.25 -8.37
C CYS A 322 -9.03 9.81 -9.06
N GLN A 323 -8.90 10.25 -10.30
CA GLN A 323 -10.00 10.75 -11.12
C GLN A 323 -9.81 10.29 -12.56
N PHE A 324 -10.86 10.27 -13.39
CA PHE A 324 -10.68 10.02 -14.81
C PHE A 324 -9.67 10.99 -15.40
N SER A 325 -8.76 10.49 -16.22
CA SER A 325 -7.84 11.32 -17.00
C SER A 325 -8.60 12.05 -18.09
N ASP A 326 -8.28 13.32 -18.30
CA ASP A 326 -8.76 14.13 -19.43
C ASP A 326 -8.34 13.54 -20.79
#